data_AF-A0A421GGI2-F1
#
_entry.id   AF-A0A421GGI2-F1
#
_cell.length_a   1.000
_cell.length_b   1.000
_cell.length_c   1.000
_cell.angle_alpha   90.00
_cell.angle_beta   90.00
_cell.angle_gamma   90.00
#
_symmetry.space_group_name_H-M   'P 1'
#
loop_
_entity.id
_entity.type
_entity.pdbx_description
1 polymer ?
#
loop_
_entity_poly.entity_id
_entity_poly.type
_entity_poly.pdbx_seq_one_letter_code
_entity_poly.pdbx_strand_id
1 'polypeptide(L)'
;MTSESKIDKDKVRNTSSQFLTRNSVTDRVATKMVEHLMHHYHHHMCEGDVDKPEDVLNIEECDVWSSEMAKFDRETMVHVWKVRHGSKDESDLAAFKPIKELAEQMLRADFLVITSPVWNFSVPYALKQYIDCAVQADLSFHNKDEEGPSRPYFTGRPLIVISSSGGKAPSVHEDYVFPFLSRVFAMCGFDDAHRVAIEGLAIEDKEKCFERAVEEANCIADKVVRIHKLQLAMNE
;
A
#
# COMPACT_ATOMS: atom_id res chain seq x y z
N MET A 1 -18.12 24.13 29.05
CA MET A 1 -18.64 24.02 27.68
C MET A 1 -17.57 23.34 26.87
N THR A 2 -17.67 22.03 26.75
CA THR A 2 -16.81 21.17 25.94
C THR A 2 -17.11 21.44 24.48
N SER A 3 -16.14 21.98 23.75
CA SER A 3 -16.20 22.06 22.29
C SER A 3 -15.86 20.68 21.75
N GLU A 4 -16.89 19.90 21.41
CA GLU A 4 -16.74 18.75 20.52
C GLU A 4 -16.19 19.27 19.19
N SER A 5 -14.96 18.86 18.84
CA SER A 5 -14.36 19.19 17.56
C SER A 5 -15.09 18.42 16.47
N LYS A 6 -15.74 19.16 15.55
CA LYS A 6 -16.33 18.59 14.35
C LYS A 6 -15.20 18.19 13.42
N ILE A 7 -15.01 16.87 13.30
CA ILE A 7 -14.16 16.27 12.28
C ILE A 7 -14.64 16.74 10.90
N ASP A 8 -13.70 17.16 10.07
CA ASP A 8 -13.93 17.67 8.72
C ASP A 8 -14.67 16.63 7.86
N LYS A 9 -15.90 16.96 7.45
CA LYS A 9 -16.86 16.06 6.81
C LYS A 9 -16.50 15.64 5.39
N ASP A 10 -15.50 16.30 4.79
CA ASP A 10 -15.13 16.08 3.38
C ASP A 10 -13.93 15.12 3.18
N LYS A 11 -13.35 14.58 4.26
CA LYS A 11 -12.24 13.61 4.18
C LYS A 11 -12.75 12.17 4.22
N VAL A 12 -13.31 11.70 3.10
CA VAL A 12 -13.34 10.26 2.81
C VAL A 12 -11.89 9.76 2.84
N ARG A 13 -11.55 8.89 3.80
CA ARG A 13 -10.19 8.35 3.96
C ARG A 13 -9.95 7.30 2.89
N ASN A 14 -8.86 7.42 2.13
CA ASN A 14 -8.56 6.52 1.02
C ASN A 14 -7.63 5.41 1.48
N THR A 15 -8.07 4.16 1.40
CA THR A 15 -7.22 2.98 1.54
C THR A 15 -6.95 2.44 0.14
N SER A 16 -5.69 2.30 -0.26
CA SER A 16 -5.37 1.53 -1.47
C SER A 16 -4.87 0.15 -1.06
N SER A 17 -5.58 -0.86 -1.51
CA SER A 17 -5.24 -2.27 -1.30
C SER A 17 -4.66 -2.82 -2.60
N GLN A 18 -3.40 -3.22 -2.57
CA GLN A 18 -2.72 -3.82 -3.71
C GLN A 18 -2.76 -5.33 -3.54
N PHE A 19 -3.56 -5.96 -4.38
CA PHE A 19 -3.81 -7.39 -4.33
C PHE A 19 -2.92 -8.10 -5.34
N LEU A 20 -2.05 -8.98 -4.83
CA LEU A 20 -1.21 -9.80 -5.68
C LEU A 20 -1.94 -11.01 -6.23
N THR A 21 -3.00 -11.55 -5.64
CA THR A 21 -3.76 -12.66 -6.23
C THR A 21 -5.10 -12.77 -5.52
N ARG A 22 -6.20 -12.57 -6.27
CA ARG A 22 -7.57 -12.72 -5.73
C ARG A 22 -7.76 -14.10 -5.10
N ASN A 23 -8.39 -14.15 -3.93
CA ASN A 23 -8.68 -15.33 -3.12
C ASN A 23 -7.45 -16.11 -2.59
N SER A 24 -6.24 -15.54 -2.67
CA SER A 24 -5.07 -16.12 -2.02
C SER A 24 -5.17 -16.03 -0.48
N VAL A 25 -4.29 -16.73 0.24
CA VAL A 25 -4.28 -16.65 1.72
C VAL A 25 -3.92 -15.23 2.19
N THR A 26 -3.00 -14.55 1.51
CA THR A 26 -2.66 -13.15 1.81
C THR A 26 -3.82 -12.20 1.53
N ASP A 27 -4.55 -12.44 0.44
CA ASP A 27 -5.75 -11.68 0.06
C ASP A 27 -6.86 -11.82 1.11
N ARG A 28 -7.16 -13.05 1.53
CA ARG A 28 -8.15 -13.31 2.59
C ARG A 28 -7.80 -12.64 3.93
N VAL A 29 -6.51 -12.64 4.31
CA VAL A 29 -6.05 -11.95 5.53
C VAL A 29 -6.20 -10.43 5.36
N ALA A 30 -5.83 -9.89 4.20
CA ALA A 30 -6.01 -8.47 3.89
C ALA A 30 -7.48 -8.05 3.93
N THR A 31 -8.40 -8.85 3.34
CA THR A 31 -9.84 -8.60 3.42
C THR A 31 -10.30 -8.51 4.88
N LYS A 32 -9.90 -9.47 5.72
CA LYS A 32 -10.27 -9.47 7.15
C LYS A 32 -9.72 -8.27 7.90
N MET A 33 -8.48 -7.89 7.61
CA MET A 33 -7.86 -6.70 8.19
C MET A 33 -8.56 -5.41 7.77
N VAL A 34 -8.93 -5.29 6.50
CA VAL A 34 -9.63 -4.11 5.97
C VAL A 34 -11.04 -4.02 6.56
N GLU A 35 -11.78 -5.14 6.63
CA GLU A 35 -13.07 -5.21 7.34
C GLU A 35 -12.92 -4.73 8.80
N HIS A 36 -11.88 -5.20 9.50
CA HIS A 36 -11.60 -4.79 10.88
C HIS A 36 -11.24 -3.31 11.00
N LEU A 37 -10.40 -2.79 10.10
CA LEU A 37 -10.06 -1.37 10.01
C LEU A 37 -11.32 -0.51 9.83
N MET A 38 -12.21 -0.88 8.91
CA MET A 38 -13.46 -0.16 8.64
C MET A 38 -14.32 -0.05 9.90
N HIS A 39 -14.54 -1.18 10.60
CA HIS A 39 -15.31 -1.19 11.84
C HIS A 39 -14.64 -0.39 12.95
N HIS A 40 -13.33 -0.51 13.12
CA HIS A 40 -12.59 0.18 14.17
C HIS A 40 -12.53 1.70 13.92
N TYR A 41 -12.38 2.14 12.67
CA TYR A 41 -12.50 3.55 12.28
C TYR A 41 -13.92 4.07 12.51
N HIS A 42 -14.95 3.35 12.03
CA HIS A 42 -16.35 3.74 12.23
C HIS A 42 -16.66 3.97 13.72
N HIS A 43 -16.26 3.02 14.57
CA HIS A 43 -16.56 3.07 15.99
C HIS A 43 -15.79 4.16 16.75
N HIS A 44 -14.51 4.40 16.44
CA HIS A 44 -13.66 5.28 17.24
C HIS A 44 -13.39 6.66 16.65
N MET A 45 -13.71 6.88 15.38
CA MET A 45 -13.35 8.08 14.62
C MET A 45 -14.53 8.76 13.95
N CYS A 46 -15.71 8.13 13.90
CA CYS A 46 -16.88 8.62 13.16
C CYS A 46 -18.14 8.72 14.02
N GLU A 47 -18.04 8.89 15.36
CA GLU A 47 -19.18 8.93 16.30
C GLU A 47 -20.33 9.85 15.80
N GLY A 48 -21.33 9.26 15.13
CA GLY A 48 -22.52 9.95 14.62
C GLY A 48 -22.42 10.64 13.25
N ASP A 49 -21.25 10.60 12.58
CA ASP A 49 -21.04 11.29 11.29
C ASP A 49 -21.19 10.39 10.06
N VAL A 50 -21.09 9.07 10.23
CA VAL A 50 -21.22 8.09 9.14
C VAL A 50 -22.17 6.97 9.55
N ASP A 51 -23.22 6.73 8.76
CA ASP A 51 -24.26 5.75 9.10
C ASP A 51 -23.78 4.31 9.01
N LYS A 52 -22.86 4.00 8.08
CA LYS A 52 -22.40 2.63 7.84
C LYS A 52 -20.87 2.51 7.80
N PRO A 53 -20.28 1.41 8.35
CA PRO A 53 -18.83 1.20 8.30
C PRO A 53 -18.24 1.21 6.90
N GLU A 54 -18.99 0.77 5.89
CA GLU A 54 -18.56 0.78 4.49
C GLU A 54 -18.30 2.17 3.90
N ASP A 55 -18.88 3.21 4.49
CA ASP A 55 -18.75 4.58 3.99
C ASP A 55 -17.54 5.32 4.62
N VAL A 56 -16.79 4.65 5.52
CA VAL A 56 -15.68 5.27 6.27
C VAL A 56 -14.35 5.22 5.51
N LEU A 57 -14.16 4.19 4.68
CA LEU A 57 -12.96 4.00 3.87
C LEU A 57 -13.33 3.87 2.39
N ASN A 58 -12.68 4.66 1.53
CA ASN A 58 -12.68 4.39 0.10
C ASN A 58 -11.58 3.38 -0.21
N ILE A 59 -11.95 2.21 -0.74
CA ILE A 59 -11.01 1.11 -1.03
C ILE A 59 -10.72 1.10 -2.53
N GLU A 60 -9.48 1.41 -2.92
CA GLU A 60 -8.99 1.27 -4.29
C GLU A 60 -8.15 0.00 -4.43
N GLU A 61 -8.59 -0.94 -5.27
CA GLU A 61 -7.87 -2.19 -5.54
C GLU A 61 -6.94 -2.07 -6.76
N CYS A 62 -5.72 -2.63 -6.65
CA CYS A 62 -4.82 -2.80 -7.79
C CYS A 62 -4.42 -4.26 -7.94
N ASP A 63 -4.91 -4.92 -9.00
CA ASP A 63 -4.49 -6.28 -9.38
C ASP A 63 -3.28 -6.20 -10.31
N VAL A 64 -2.11 -6.58 -9.79
CA VAL A 64 -0.86 -6.50 -10.57
C VAL A 64 -0.73 -7.53 -11.69
N TRP A 65 -1.61 -8.54 -11.71
CA TRP A 65 -1.65 -9.54 -12.79
C TRP A 65 -2.68 -9.21 -13.86
N SER A 66 -3.43 -8.12 -13.70
CA SER A 66 -4.37 -7.65 -14.70
C SER A 66 -3.71 -7.49 -16.06
N SER A 67 -4.42 -7.87 -17.13
CA SER A 67 -3.98 -7.61 -18.51
C SER A 67 -3.83 -6.12 -18.80
N GLU A 68 -4.52 -5.28 -18.03
CA GLU A 68 -4.50 -3.82 -18.13
C GLU A 68 -3.34 -3.19 -17.33
N MET A 69 -2.54 -3.99 -16.62
CA MET A 69 -1.40 -3.48 -15.85
C MET A 69 -0.40 -2.77 -16.77
N ALA A 70 0.01 -1.56 -16.37
CA ALA A 70 1.00 -0.79 -17.12
C ALA A 70 2.29 -1.59 -17.29
N LYS A 71 2.83 -1.57 -18.51
CA LYS A 71 4.05 -2.30 -18.85
C LYS A 71 5.28 -1.46 -18.55
N PHE A 72 6.28 -2.11 -17.96
CA PHE A 72 7.62 -1.54 -17.80
C PHE A 72 8.60 -2.22 -18.76
N ASP A 73 8.38 -2.02 -20.06
CA ASP A 73 9.19 -2.62 -21.13
C ASP A 73 9.98 -1.57 -21.93
N ARG A 74 10.83 -2.06 -22.83
CA ARG A 74 11.72 -1.21 -23.64
C ARG A 74 10.93 -0.16 -24.44
N GLU A 75 9.85 -0.56 -25.08
CA GLU A 75 9.06 0.31 -25.94
C GLU A 75 8.41 1.42 -25.12
N THR A 76 7.73 1.05 -24.04
CA THR A 76 7.09 1.99 -23.13
C THR A 76 8.11 2.98 -22.56
N MET A 77 9.30 2.50 -22.15
CA MET A 77 10.33 3.37 -21.58
C MET A 77 10.93 4.36 -22.58
N VAL A 78 10.96 4.05 -23.87
CA VAL A 78 11.34 5.02 -24.91
C VAL A 78 10.34 6.17 -24.95
N HIS A 79 9.04 5.88 -24.91
CA HIS A 79 7.99 6.90 -24.87
C HIS A 79 8.06 7.74 -23.58
N VAL A 80 8.19 7.09 -22.41
CA VAL A 80 8.35 7.79 -21.12
C VAL A 80 9.56 8.72 -21.13
N TRP A 81 10.70 8.24 -21.65
CA TRP A 81 11.91 9.05 -21.77
C TRP A 81 11.67 10.28 -22.64
N LYS A 82 11.01 10.13 -23.80
CA LYS A 82 10.69 11.27 -24.68
C LYS A 82 9.79 12.29 -23.99
N VAL A 83 8.74 11.86 -23.28
CA VAL A 83 7.87 12.79 -22.52
C VAL A 83 8.66 13.54 -21.46
N ARG A 84 9.52 12.85 -20.71
CA ARG A 84 10.40 13.49 -19.71
C ARG A 84 11.37 14.51 -20.32
N HIS A 85 11.65 14.43 -21.62
CA HIS A 85 12.50 15.37 -22.36
C HIS A 85 11.68 16.35 -23.23
N GLY A 86 10.39 16.52 -22.92
CA GLY A 86 9.56 17.58 -23.51
C GLY A 86 8.74 17.18 -24.73
N SER A 87 8.71 15.90 -25.11
CA SER A 87 7.78 15.42 -26.13
C SER A 87 6.33 15.64 -25.70
N LYS A 88 5.50 16.10 -26.64
CA LYS A 88 4.06 16.27 -26.50
C LYS A 88 3.29 15.40 -27.49
N ASP A 89 3.97 14.44 -28.12
CA ASP A 89 3.36 13.54 -29.08
C ASP A 89 2.29 12.69 -28.39
N GLU A 90 1.15 12.53 -29.05
CA GLU A 90 -0.01 11.85 -28.46
C GLU A 90 0.30 10.40 -28.09
N SER A 91 1.08 9.69 -28.91
CA SER A 91 1.52 8.31 -28.64
C SER A 91 2.45 8.22 -27.44
N ASP A 92 3.39 9.17 -27.29
CA ASP A 92 4.30 9.23 -26.15
C ASP A 92 3.52 9.49 -24.84
N LEU A 93 2.58 10.45 -24.88
CA LEU A 93 1.72 10.78 -23.75
C LEU A 93 0.78 9.62 -23.39
N ALA A 94 0.19 8.95 -24.38
CA ALA A 94 -0.68 7.80 -24.18
C ALA A 94 0.05 6.62 -23.54
N ALA A 95 1.30 6.36 -23.94
CA ALA A 95 2.11 5.29 -23.33
C ALA A 95 2.52 5.61 -21.88
N PHE A 96 2.76 6.88 -21.53
CA PHE A 96 3.13 7.28 -20.17
C PHE A 96 1.92 7.43 -19.23
N LYS A 97 0.72 7.66 -19.76
CA LYS A 97 -0.49 7.90 -18.97
C LYS A 97 -0.78 6.80 -17.93
N PRO A 98 -0.79 5.49 -18.27
CA PRO A 98 -1.06 4.44 -17.27
C PRO A 98 -0.07 4.43 -16.10
N ILE A 99 1.20 4.74 -16.36
CA ILE A 99 2.24 4.83 -15.34
C ILE A 99 1.97 6.00 -14.38
N LYS A 100 1.55 7.16 -14.91
CA LYS A 100 1.13 8.30 -14.07
C LYS A 100 -0.08 7.95 -13.22
N GLU A 101 -1.07 7.30 -13.81
CA GLU A 101 -2.30 6.90 -13.10
C GLU A 101 -1.99 5.93 -11.94
N LEU A 102 -1.04 4.99 -12.10
CA LEU A 102 -0.61 4.12 -11.01
C LEU A 102 0.10 4.88 -9.87
N ALA A 103 0.98 5.82 -10.21
CA ALA A 103 1.65 6.65 -9.22
C ALA A 103 0.65 7.55 -8.46
N GLU A 104 -0.27 8.19 -9.18
CA GLU A 104 -1.32 9.03 -8.61
C GLU A 104 -2.28 8.23 -7.72
N GLN A 105 -2.71 7.04 -8.17
CA GLN A 105 -3.51 6.12 -7.37
C GLN A 105 -2.82 5.78 -6.05
N MET A 106 -1.53 5.41 -6.10
CA MET A 106 -0.76 5.12 -4.90
C MET A 106 -0.69 6.33 -3.97
N LEU A 107 -0.39 7.52 -4.48
CA LEU A 107 -0.26 8.73 -3.66
C LEU A 107 -1.59 9.23 -3.06
N ARG A 108 -2.74 8.85 -3.61
CA ARG A 108 -4.05 9.14 -3.00
C ARG A 108 -4.28 8.34 -1.71
N ALA A 109 -3.55 7.25 -1.49
CA ALA A 109 -3.76 6.35 -0.37
C ALA A 109 -3.20 6.90 0.94
N ASP A 110 -4.03 6.93 1.98
CA ASP A 110 -3.63 7.18 3.37
C ASP A 110 -2.97 5.94 4.00
N PHE A 111 -3.38 4.76 3.54
CA PHE A 111 -2.84 3.45 3.93
C PHE A 111 -2.55 2.63 2.68
N LEU A 112 -1.39 1.97 2.68
CA LEU A 112 -1.00 1.06 1.62
C LEU A 112 -0.90 -0.37 2.14
N VAL A 113 -1.78 -1.25 1.66
CA VAL A 113 -1.73 -2.70 1.97
C VAL A 113 -1.16 -3.45 0.77
N ILE A 114 -0.07 -4.16 0.96
CA ILE A 114 0.57 -5.00 -0.08
C ILE A 114 0.49 -6.44 0.35
N THR A 115 -0.22 -7.25 -0.42
CA THR A 115 -0.23 -8.71 -0.27
C THR A 115 0.84 -9.32 -1.15
N SER A 116 1.62 -10.32 -0.72
CA SER A 116 2.60 -11.00 -1.58
C SER A 116 2.94 -12.43 -1.16
N PRO A 117 2.92 -13.43 -2.05
CA PRO A 117 3.69 -14.64 -1.77
C PRO A 117 5.19 -14.35 -1.83
N VAL A 118 5.97 -15.14 -1.10
CA VAL A 118 7.43 -15.16 -1.17
C VAL A 118 7.84 -16.23 -2.18
N TRP A 119 8.31 -15.81 -3.35
CA TRP A 119 8.80 -16.70 -4.40
C TRP A 119 10.28 -16.47 -4.62
N ASN A 120 11.08 -17.53 -4.50
CA ASN A 120 12.54 -17.46 -4.63
C ASN A 120 13.16 -16.36 -3.73
N PHE A 121 12.72 -16.30 -2.47
CA PHE A 121 13.14 -15.31 -1.47
C PHE A 121 12.78 -13.86 -1.79
N SER A 122 11.96 -13.58 -2.81
CA SER A 122 11.63 -12.23 -3.25
C SER A 122 10.13 -12.09 -3.56
N VAL A 123 9.77 -10.91 -4.03
CA VAL A 123 8.44 -10.58 -4.55
C VAL A 123 8.23 -11.15 -5.96
N PRO A 124 6.99 -11.46 -6.37
CA PRO A 124 6.68 -11.82 -7.74
C PRO A 124 7.07 -10.72 -8.73
N TYR A 125 7.42 -11.11 -9.96
CA TYR A 125 7.81 -10.15 -11.00
C TYR A 125 6.72 -9.11 -11.29
N ALA A 126 5.45 -9.50 -11.20
CA ALA A 126 4.32 -8.60 -11.42
C ALA A 126 4.29 -7.46 -10.39
N LEU A 127 4.56 -7.74 -9.11
CA LEU A 127 4.70 -6.70 -8.09
C LEU A 127 5.90 -5.80 -8.37
N LYS A 128 7.02 -6.39 -8.82
CA LYS A 128 8.19 -5.60 -9.20
C LYS A 128 7.90 -4.68 -10.38
N GLN A 129 7.13 -5.13 -11.37
CA GLN A 129 6.68 -4.29 -12.47
C GLN A 129 5.76 -3.16 -11.99
N TYR A 130 4.81 -3.45 -11.09
CA TYR A 130 4.00 -2.41 -10.46
C TYR A 130 4.87 -1.37 -9.76
N ILE A 131 5.85 -1.80 -8.97
CA ILE A 131 6.81 -0.92 -8.30
C ILE A 131 7.55 -0.05 -9.33
N ASP A 132 8.05 -0.63 -10.41
CA ASP A 132 8.79 0.13 -11.44
C ASP A 132 7.90 1.16 -12.16
N CYS A 133 6.61 0.88 -12.33
CA CYS A 133 5.64 1.82 -12.88
C CYS A 133 5.22 2.90 -11.86
N ALA A 134 4.86 2.53 -10.64
CA ALA A 134 4.29 3.46 -9.66
C ALA A 134 5.36 4.32 -8.97
N VAL A 135 6.57 3.79 -8.77
CA VAL A 135 7.67 4.48 -8.06
C VAL A 135 8.55 5.21 -9.08
N GLN A 136 8.04 6.35 -9.51
CA GLN A 136 8.67 7.21 -10.52
C GLN A 136 9.11 8.55 -9.93
N ALA A 137 10.31 8.99 -10.31
CA ALA A 137 10.85 10.30 -9.96
C ALA A 137 9.94 11.43 -10.46
N ASP A 138 9.68 12.40 -9.60
CA ASP A 138 8.81 13.56 -9.80
C ASP A 138 7.32 13.22 -10.00
N LEU A 139 6.94 11.94 -9.91
CA LEU A 139 5.54 11.50 -9.84
C LEU A 139 5.16 11.01 -8.46
N SER A 140 6.00 10.18 -7.85
CA SER A 140 5.75 9.54 -6.54
C SER A 140 6.66 10.02 -5.41
N PHE A 141 7.78 10.65 -5.77
CA PHE A 141 8.73 11.25 -4.85
C PHE A 141 9.48 12.39 -5.54
N HIS A 142 10.03 13.33 -4.76
CA HIS A 142 10.90 14.37 -5.29
C HIS A 142 12.22 13.75 -5.75
N ASN A 143 12.58 13.98 -7.02
CA ASN A 143 13.91 13.60 -7.48
C ASN A 143 15.00 14.39 -6.74
N LYS A 144 16.24 13.89 -6.80
CA LYS A 144 17.39 14.65 -6.30
C LYS A 144 17.52 15.95 -7.09
N ASP A 145 17.57 17.06 -6.37
CA ASP A 145 17.61 18.43 -6.89
C ASP A 145 18.60 19.29 -6.09
N GLU A 146 18.58 20.61 -6.30
CA GLU A 146 19.41 21.56 -5.55
C GLU A 146 19.02 21.64 -4.06
N GLU A 147 17.81 21.23 -3.70
CA GLU A 147 17.29 21.23 -2.33
C GLU A 147 17.77 20.01 -1.53
N GLY A 148 18.18 18.93 -2.20
CA GLY A 148 18.81 17.78 -1.52
C GLY A 148 18.66 16.44 -2.22
N PRO A 149 18.91 15.32 -1.49
CA PRO A 149 18.67 13.99 -2.02
C PRO A 149 17.16 13.74 -2.26
N SER A 150 16.85 12.66 -2.98
CA SER A 150 15.47 12.24 -3.19
C SER A 150 14.71 12.10 -1.86
N ARG A 151 13.48 12.62 -1.82
CA ARG A 151 12.64 12.70 -0.61
C ARG A 151 11.16 12.45 -0.96
N PRO A 152 10.35 11.93 -0.03
CA PRO A 152 8.93 11.72 -0.29
C PRO A 152 8.15 13.05 -0.29
N TYR A 153 6.96 13.06 -0.89
CA TYR A 153 6.03 14.21 -0.86
C TYR A 153 5.31 14.38 0.48
N PHE A 154 5.16 13.29 1.23
CA PHE A 154 4.56 13.24 2.55
C PHE A 154 5.26 12.17 3.39
N THR A 155 5.04 12.15 4.69
CA THR A 155 5.62 11.15 5.60
C THR A 155 4.56 10.67 6.59
N GLY A 156 4.85 9.58 7.30
CA GLY A 156 4.01 9.03 8.36
C GLY A 156 2.85 8.16 7.89
N ARG A 157 2.78 7.80 6.60
CA ARG A 157 1.69 6.95 6.11
C ARG A 157 1.98 5.46 6.36
N PRO A 158 1.00 4.67 6.80
CA PRO A 158 1.24 3.26 7.05
C PRO A 158 1.39 2.42 5.78
N LEU A 159 2.40 1.55 5.79
CA LEU A 159 2.56 0.44 4.86
C LEU A 159 2.30 -0.86 5.61
N ILE A 160 1.43 -1.73 5.11
CA ILE A 160 1.20 -3.06 5.67
C ILE A 160 1.55 -4.11 4.63
N VAL A 161 2.59 -4.89 4.89
CA VAL A 161 3.04 -5.97 4.01
C VAL A 161 2.56 -7.30 4.57
N ILE A 162 1.61 -7.92 3.88
CA ILE A 162 1.05 -9.23 4.20
C ILE A 162 1.69 -10.26 3.27
N SER A 163 2.65 -11.02 3.78
CA SER A 163 3.42 -11.97 2.99
C SER A 163 3.06 -13.43 3.32
N SER A 164 3.23 -14.35 2.37
CA SER A 164 3.04 -15.79 2.63
C SER A 164 4.18 -16.65 2.09
N SER A 165 4.60 -17.66 2.86
CA SER A 165 5.66 -18.59 2.49
C SER A 165 5.32 -20.04 2.86
N GLY A 166 5.86 -20.99 2.09
CA GLY A 166 5.73 -22.42 2.40
C GLY A 166 6.61 -22.86 3.57
N GLY A 167 7.82 -22.31 3.68
CA GLY A 167 8.74 -22.51 4.79
C GLY A 167 8.42 -21.62 5.99
N LYS A 168 9.14 -21.82 7.09
CA LYS A 168 9.05 -20.92 8.26
C LYS A 168 9.64 -19.54 7.96
N ALA A 169 9.48 -18.60 8.90
CA ALA A 169 10.14 -17.30 8.86
C ALA A 169 11.58 -17.44 8.38
N PRO A 170 11.99 -16.74 7.32
CA PRO A 170 13.40 -16.52 7.11
C PRO A 170 13.98 -15.84 8.35
N SER A 171 15.23 -16.14 8.69
CA SER A 171 15.93 -15.31 9.68
C SER A 171 15.93 -13.85 9.20
N VAL A 172 16.15 -12.89 10.10
CA VAL A 172 16.15 -11.45 9.72
C VAL A 172 17.13 -11.16 8.57
N HIS A 173 18.18 -11.96 8.41
CA HIS A 173 19.17 -11.83 7.33
C HIS A 173 18.74 -12.48 6.00
N GLU A 174 17.64 -13.22 5.97
CA GLU A 174 17.12 -13.93 4.81
C GLU A 174 15.75 -13.38 4.34
N ASP A 175 15.16 -12.42 5.07
CA ASP A 175 13.98 -11.70 4.61
C ASP A 175 14.39 -10.58 3.66
N TYR A 176 14.21 -10.81 2.36
CA TYR A 176 14.40 -9.78 1.34
C TYR A 176 13.08 -9.11 0.91
N VAL A 177 11.93 -9.57 1.40
CA VAL A 177 10.63 -9.06 0.96
C VAL A 177 10.25 -7.84 1.78
N PHE A 178 10.18 -7.98 3.10
CA PHE A 178 9.75 -6.87 3.95
C PHE A 178 10.73 -5.69 3.90
N PRO A 179 12.07 -5.87 4.05
CA PRO A 179 13.00 -4.76 3.98
C PRO A 179 13.01 -4.05 2.61
N PHE A 180 12.86 -4.79 1.52
CA PHE A 180 12.79 -4.22 0.17
C PHE A 180 11.55 -3.34 0.00
N LEU A 181 10.36 -3.88 0.31
CA LEU A 181 9.10 -3.14 0.17
C LEU A 181 9.07 -1.92 1.09
N SER A 182 9.44 -2.09 2.36
CA SER A 182 9.52 -0.98 3.33
C SER A 182 10.48 0.11 2.85
N ARG A 183 11.63 -0.24 2.29
CA ARG A 183 12.59 0.75 1.77
C ARG A 183 12.03 1.52 0.58
N VAL A 184 11.44 0.82 -0.38
CA VAL A 184 10.93 1.42 -1.62
C VAL A 184 9.74 2.34 -1.32
N PHE A 185 8.76 1.88 -0.56
CA PHE A 185 7.54 2.66 -0.30
C PHE A 185 7.75 3.78 0.74
N ALA A 186 8.76 3.67 1.61
CA ALA A 186 9.20 4.81 2.43
C ALA A 186 9.67 6.01 1.58
N MET A 187 10.26 5.77 0.40
CA MET A 187 10.60 6.87 -0.52
C MET A 187 9.36 7.57 -1.08
N CYS A 188 8.21 6.92 -1.05
CA CYS A 188 6.92 7.45 -1.50
C CYS A 188 6.08 7.98 -0.33
N GLY A 189 6.62 7.99 0.89
CA GLY A 189 5.96 8.52 2.08
C GLY A 189 5.22 7.51 2.96
N PHE A 190 5.28 6.23 2.61
CA PHE A 190 4.75 5.13 3.43
C PHE A 190 5.85 4.54 4.34
N ASP A 191 6.29 5.33 5.31
CA ASP A 191 7.44 5.02 6.18
C ASP A 191 7.08 4.43 7.55
N ASP A 192 5.78 4.29 7.88
CA ASP A 192 5.29 3.49 9.03
C ASP A 192 4.98 2.06 8.58
N ALA A 193 6.01 1.24 8.40
CA ALA A 193 5.89 -0.10 7.84
C ALA A 193 5.61 -1.20 8.90
N HIS A 194 4.60 -2.03 8.64
CA HIS A 194 4.18 -3.17 9.45
C HIS A 194 4.22 -4.47 8.64
N ARG A 195 4.62 -5.57 9.26
CA ARG A 195 4.74 -6.90 8.64
C ARG A 195 3.67 -7.82 9.22
N VAL A 196 2.98 -8.55 8.34
CA VAL A 196 2.17 -9.73 8.67
C VAL A 196 2.74 -10.89 7.86
N ALA A 197 3.14 -11.97 8.52
CA ALA A 197 3.82 -13.08 7.85
C ALA A 197 3.07 -14.40 8.04
N ILE A 198 2.54 -14.92 6.93
CA ILE A 198 1.82 -16.19 6.86
C ILE A 198 2.83 -17.29 6.48
N GLU A 199 3.49 -17.84 7.48
CA GLU A 199 4.61 -18.74 7.30
C GLU A 199 4.22 -20.20 7.57
N GLY A 200 5.03 -21.13 7.07
CA GLY A 200 4.88 -22.56 7.34
C GLY A 200 3.75 -23.23 6.56
N LEU A 201 3.21 -22.62 5.50
CA LEU A 201 2.04 -23.15 4.78
C LEU A 201 2.23 -24.54 4.14
N ALA A 202 3.47 -24.99 3.98
CA ALA A 202 3.79 -26.34 3.50
C ALA A 202 4.02 -27.36 4.62
N ILE A 203 4.07 -26.93 5.88
CA ILE A 203 4.53 -27.73 7.04
C ILE A 203 3.48 -27.76 8.15
N GLU A 204 2.79 -26.64 8.38
CA GLU A 204 1.84 -26.44 9.46
C GLU A 204 0.38 -26.53 8.98
N ASP A 205 -0.54 -26.54 9.94
CA ASP A 205 -1.97 -26.46 9.67
C ASP A 205 -2.32 -25.09 9.07
N LYS A 206 -2.88 -25.09 7.86
CA LYS A 206 -3.14 -23.87 7.08
C LYS A 206 -4.18 -22.96 7.75
N GLU A 207 -5.16 -23.53 8.44
CA GLU A 207 -6.19 -22.75 9.11
C GLU A 207 -5.60 -22.04 10.33
N LYS A 208 -4.76 -22.73 11.11
CA LYS A 208 -4.01 -22.09 12.21
C LYS A 208 -3.06 -21.00 11.72
N CYS A 209 -2.38 -21.20 10.59
CA CYS A 209 -1.56 -20.14 10.00
C CYS A 209 -2.41 -18.92 9.61
N PHE A 210 -3.59 -19.15 9.04
CA PHE A 210 -4.53 -18.10 8.66
C PHE A 210 -5.07 -17.34 9.88
N GLU A 211 -5.57 -18.03 10.91
CA GLU A 211 -6.11 -17.44 12.13
C GLU A 211 -5.08 -16.54 12.84
N ARG A 212 -3.85 -17.03 13.05
CA ARG A 212 -2.76 -16.23 13.65
C ARG A 212 -2.47 -14.96 12.86
N ALA A 213 -2.47 -15.05 11.53
CA ALA A 213 -2.19 -13.92 10.67
C ALA A 213 -3.32 -12.88 10.69
N VAL A 214 -4.59 -13.32 10.80
CA VAL A 214 -5.74 -12.41 10.99
C VAL A 214 -5.64 -11.70 12.34
N GLU A 215 -5.29 -12.41 13.41
CA GLU A 215 -5.09 -11.80 14.73
C GLU A 215 -3.98 -10.74 14.71
N GLU A 216 -2.83 -11.05 14.08
CA GLU A 216 -1.71 -10.11 13.91
C GLU A 216 -2.13 -8.89 13.08
N ALA A 217 -2.80 -9.12 11.94
CA ALA A 217 -3.24 -8.05 11.06
C ALA A 217 -4.25 -7.12 11.74
N ASN A 218 -5.19 -7.66 12.52
CA ASN A 218 -6.16 -6.87 13.29
C ASN A 218 -5.50 -6.06 14.41
N CYS A 219 -4.48 -6.61 15.08
CA CYS A 219 -3.69 -5.87 16.07
C CYS A 219 -2.95 -4.68 15.44
N ILE A 220 -2.38 -4.87 14.24
CA ILE A 220 -1.76 -3.79 13.47
C ILE A 220 -2.81 -2.75 13.06
N ALA A 221 -3.97 -3.20 12.58
CA ALA A 221 -5.09 -2.31 12.25
C ALA A 221 -5.49 -1.43 13.44
N ASP A 222 -5.62 -2.01 14.63
CA ASP A 222 -5.94 -1.26 15.85
C ASP A 222 -4.89 -0.20 16.18
N LYS A 223 -3.61 -0.58 16.07
CA LYS A 223 -2.47 0.33 16.29
C LYS A 223 -2.49 1.49 15.30
N VAL A 224 -2.71 1.21 14.02
CA VAL A 224 -2.76 2.20 12.94
C VAL A 224 -3.87 3.23 13.19
N VAL A 225 -5.09 2.79 13.53
CA VAL A 225 -6.21 3.70 13.85
C VAL A 225 -5.87 4.60 15.04
N ARG A 226 -5.25 4.04 16.09
CA ARG A 226 -4.86 4.80 17.28
C ARG A 226 -3.80 5.86 16.97
N ILE A 227 -2.75 5.50 16.21
CA ILE A 227 -1.71 6.45 15.82
C ILE A 227 -2.30 7.56 14.97
N HIS A 228 -3.14 7.22 14.00
CA HIS A 228 -3.81 8.21 13.15
C HIS A 228 -4.68 9.16 13.97
N LYS A 229 -5.42 8.66 14.97
CA LYS A 229 -6.20 9.49 15.90
C LYS A 229 -5.35 10.48 16.67
N LEU A 230 -4.20 10.04 17.18
CA LEU A 230 -3.27 10.90 17.90
C LEU A 230 -2.67 11.98 17.00
N GLN A 231 -2.29 11.62 15.76
CA GLN A 231 -1.75 12.57 14.79
C GLN A 231 -2.76 13.66 14.43
N LEU A 232 -4.04 13.31 14.24
CA LEU A 232 -5.09 14.30 14.00
C LEU A 232 -5.26 15.26 15.20
N ALA A 233 -5.31 14.72 16.41
CA ALA A 233 -5.45 15.53 17.63
C ALA A 233 -4.26 16.46 17.92
N MET A 234 -3.06 16.14 17.40
CA MET A 234 -1.86 16.98 17.54
C MET A 234 -1.78 18.12 16.51
N ASN A 235 -2.53 18.01 15.42
CA ASN A 235 -2.54 18.99 14.33
C ASN A 235 -3.71 20.00 14.45
N GLU A 236 -4.54 19.88 15.49
CA GLU A 236 -5.59 20.83 15.90
C GLU A 236 -5.07 21.83 16.96
#